data_AF-I9DTQ1-F1
#
_entry.id   AF-I9DTQ1-F1
#
_cell.length_a   1.000
_cell.length_b   1.000
_cell.length_c   1.000
_cell.angle_alpha   90.00
_cell.angle_beta   90.00
_cell.angle_gamma   90.00
#
_symmetry.space_group_name_H-M   'P 1'
#
loop_
_entity.id
_entity.type
_entity.pdbx_description
1 polymer ?
#
loop_
_entity_poly.entity_id
_entity_poly.type
_entity_poly.pdbx_seq_one_letter_code
_entity_poly.pdbx_strand_id
1 'polypeptide(L)'
;MFTYVVNKCAAVRLSLLLIAALLLSACVAPALLLSPQGQLMWAMIKPMVGLDPKEVNLFEQPLIKKRLEPLLGEHYQTAVSLLNTADEIKQQGPLFYVASNYTPLPQLAEKAGFVWNAETNQMAVLISKGGVTEIFAEAVEKKAKTVLPVWPDELVDYAKMASNPEKLLQQQKQQLLEQPQQQLQQALEAQKQQLIDAPKQQLEKAIDAQKQQLIEAPKQQLEQAIDAQKQQLIDAPKQQLQQAIEAQQQQLSEQPEPQQKKLAAPVPKQD
;
A
#
# COMPACT_ATOMS: atom_id res chain seq x y z
N MET A 1 54.61 8.52 78.76
CA MET A 1 54.48 9.07 77.38
C MET A 1 55.01 8.14 76.27
N PHE A 2 55.92 7.21 76.53
CA PHE A 2 56.52 6.36 75.47
C PHE A 2 55.61 5.27 74.89
N THR A 3 54.62 4.77 75.63
CA THR A 3 53.71 3.70 75.16
C THR A 3 52.61 4.19 74.20
N TYR A 4 52.28 5.49 74.22
CA TYR A 4 51.21 6.06 73.41
C TYR A 4 51.64 6.34 71.96
N VAL A 5 52.94 6.58 71.73
CA VAL A 5 53.51 6.90 70.40
C VAL A 5 53.69 5.63 69.56
N VAL A 6 54.08 4.51 70.19
CA VAL A 6 54.27 3.22 69.50
C VAL A 6 52.95 2.68 68.93
N ASN A 7 51.83 2.85 69.65
CA ASN A 7 50.51 2.40 69.21
C ASN A 7 49.96 3.20 68.02
N LYS A 8 50.25 4.50 67.93
CA LYS A 8 49.84 5.33 66.78
C LYS A 8 50.62 4.97 65.51
N CYS A 9 51.91 4.67 65.62
CA CYS A 9 52.72 4.21 64.48
C CYS A 9 52.28 2.82 63.96
N ALA A 10 51.90 1.91 64.86
CA ALA A 10 51.38 0.59 64.48
C ALA A 10 50.01 0.70 63.79
N ALA A 11 49.11 1.54 64.31
CA ALA A 11 47.79 1.76 63.72
C ALA A 11 47.87 2.39 62.32
N VAL A 12 48.76 3.37 62.11
CA VAL A 12 48.96 4.00 60.79
C VAL A 12 49.54 3.01 59.77
N ARG A 13 50.47 2.13 60.18
CA ARG A 13 51.01 1.09 59.31
C ARG A 13 49.98 0.01 58.98
N LEU A 14 49.12 -0.36 59.93
CA LEU A 14 48.04 -1.31 59.72
C LEU A 14 46.98 -0.73 58.78
N SER A 15 46.58 0.54 58.96
CA SER A 15 45.67 1.23 58.04
C SER A 15 46.26 1.41 56.64
N LEU A 16 47.56 1.71 56.52
CA LEU A 16 48.23 1.84 55.22
C LEU A 16 48.29 0.49 54.47
N LEU A 17 48.54 -0.62 55.18
CA LEU A 17 48.51 -1.97 54.62
C LEU A 17 47.10 -2.39 54.20
N LEU A 18 46.07 -2.01 54.96
CA LEU A 18 44.66 -2.31 54.64
C LEU A 18 44.17 -1.50 53.42
N ILE A 19 44.58 -0.24 53.29
CA ILE A 19 44.28 0.61 52.12
C ILE A 19 45.05 0.10 50.89
N ALA A 20 46.31 -0.31 51.03
CA ALA A 20 47.08 -0.90 49.93
C ALA A 20 46.47 -2.23 49.44
N ALA A 21 45.99 -3.09 50.36
CA ALA A 21 45.29 -4.33 49.99
C ALA A 21 43.96 -4.07 49.26
N LEU A 22 43.20 -3.05 49.66
CA LEU A 22 41.95 -2.65 48.99
C LEU A 22 42.18 -2.05 47.59
N LEU A 23 43.28 -1.33 47.38
CA LEU A 23 43.63 -0.73 46.08
C LEU A 23 44.18 -1.77 45.09
N LEU A 24 44.89 -2.82 45.56
CA LEU A 24 45.34 -3.91 44.68
C LEU A 24 44.19 -4.77 44.16
N SER A 25 43.10 -4.95 44.92
CA SER A 25 41.91 -5.69 44.46
C SER A 25 41.06 -4.97 43.42
N ALA A 26 41.27 -3.67 43.20
CA ALA A 26 40.45 -2.88 42.27
C ALA A 26 40.93 -2.96 40.81
N CYS A 27 42.17 -3.40 40.55
CA CYS A 27 42.75 -3.38 39.20
C CYS A 27 42.59 -4.70 38.41
N VAL A 28 42.14 -5.77 39.05
CA VAL A 28 41.90 -7.10 38.44
C VAL A 28 40.42 -7.38 38.15
N ALA A 29 39.52 -6.46 38.52
CA ALA A 29 38.08 -6.66 38.46
C ALA A 29 37.49 -6.93 37.05
N PRO A 30 37.98 -6.34 35.94
CA PRO A 30 37.37 -6.61 34.63
C PRO A 30 37.68 -8.00 34.09
N ALA A 31 38.84 -8.58 34.44
CA ALA A 31 39.28 -9.86 33.88
C ALA A 31 38.58 -11.07 34.52
N LEU A 32 38.25 -10.99 35.81
CA LEU A 32 37.67 -12.12 36.55
C LEU A 32 36.18 -12.39 36.25
N LEU A 33 35.51 -11.46 35.56
CA LEU A 33 34.09 -11.61 35.19
C LEU A 33 33.88 -12.45 33.92
N LEU A 34 34.91 -12.60 33.10
CA LEU A 34 34.86 -13.37 31.86
C LEU A 34 35.29 -14.82 32.11
N SER A 35 34.63 -15.78 31.44
CA SER A 35 35.10 -17.16 31.41
C SER A 35 36.51 -17.24 30.79
N PRO A 36 37.38 -18.19 31.17
CA PRO A 36 38.72 -18.32 30.59
C PRO A 36 38.72 -18.39 29.05
N GLN A 37 37.72 -19.06 28.47
CA GLN A 37 37.52 -19.13 27.03
C GLN A 37 37.05 -17.79 26.45
N GLY A 38 36.18 -17.08 27.14
CA GLY A 38 35.74 -15.73 26.76
C GLY A 38 36.86 -14.69 26.83
N GLN A 39 37.81 -14.83 27.76
CA GLN A 39 39.00 -13.96 27.83
C GLN A 39 39.92 -14.13 26.62
N LEU A 40 40.15 -15.37 26.19
CA LEU A 40 40.93 -15.65 24.98
C LEU A 40 40.24 -15.06 23.74
N MET A 41 38.94 -15.28 23.63
CA MET A 41 38.11 -14.75 22.54
C MET A 41 38.14 -13.21 22.52
N TRP A 42 37.99 -12.59 23.69
CA TRP A 42 38.07 -11.14 23.88
C TRP A 42 39.43 -10.59 23.46
N ALA A 43 40.52 -11.20 23.92
CA ALA A 43 41.88 -10.77 23.63
C ALA A 43 42.19 -10.83 22.12
N MET A 44 41.54 -11.74 21.39
CA MET A 44 41.69 -11.86 19.94
C MET A 44 40.83 -10.84 19.18
N ILE A 45 39.55 -10.68 19.53
CA ILE A 45 38.64 -9.77 18.80
C ILE A 45 38.90 -8.30 19.14
N LYS A 46 39.19 -7.98 20.40
CA LYS A 46 39.24 -6.58 20.86
C LYS A 46 40.23 -5.71 20.05
N PRO A 47 41.44 -6.17 19.70
CA PRO A 47 42.35 -5.43 18.82
C PRO A 47 41.85 -5.27 17.38
N MET A 48 40.90 -6.10 16.94
CA MET A 48 40.35 -6.08 15.58
C MET A 48 39.14 -5.14 15.42
N VAL A 49 38.61 -4.58 16.51
CA VAL A 49 37.50 -3.63 16.44
C VAL A 49 37.92 -2.39 15.64
N GLY A 50 37.11 -2.01 14.67
CA GLY A 50 37.38 -0.94 13.70
C GLY A 50 38.15 -1.39 12.45
N LEU A 51 38.49 -2.68 12.35
CA LEU A 51 39.12 -3.25 11.14
C LEU A 51 38.09 -3.99 10.30
N ASP A 52 38.34 -4.06 8.99
CA ASP A 52 37.56 -4.85 8.04
C ASP A 52 37.67 -6.36 8.39
N PRO A 53 36.54 -7.06 8.60
CA PRO A 53 36.53 -8.47 8.99
C PRO A 53 37.14 -9.41 7.94
N LYS A 54 37.07 -9.05 6.65
CA LYS A 54 37.67 -9.80 5.55
C LYS A 54 39.19 -9.64 5.55
N GLU A 55 39.69 -8.42 5.74
CA GLU A 55 41.13 -8.15 5.77
C GLU A 55 41.83 -8.85 6.95
N VAL A 56 41.18 -8.88 8.11
CA VAL A 56 41.70 -9.58 9.30
C VAL A 56 41.34 -11.07 9.34
N ASN A 57 40.65 -11.57 8.30
CA ASN A 57 40.17 -12.94 8.18
C ASN A 57 39.43 -13.42 9.44
N LEU A 58 38.56 -12.57 10.01
CA LEU A 58 37.91 -12.79 11.30
C LEU A 58 37.24 -14.17 11.35
N PHE A 59 36.46 -14.50 10.32
CA PHE A 59 35.69 -15.74 10.30
C PHE A 59 36.53 -16.99 9.98
N GLU A 60 37.77 -16.81 9.50
CA GLU A 60 38.71 -17.91 9.31
C GLU A 60 39.59 -18.16 10.55
N GLN A 61 39.52 -17.29 11.56
CA GLN A 61 40.23 -17.48 12.82
C GLN A 61 39.78 -18.80 13.46
N PRO A 62 40.69 -19.71 13.85
CA PRO A 62 40.32 -21.04 14.34
C PRO A 62 39.36 -21.02 15.54
N LEU A 63 39.43 -20.00 16.40
CA LEU A 63 38.54 -19.86 17.55
C LEU A 63 37.09 -19.53 17.15
N ILE A 64 36.89 -18.77 16.08
CA ILE A 64 35.57 -18.41 15.56
C ILE A 64 35.04 -19.51 14.66
N LYS A 65 35.86 -19.92 13.69
CA LYS A 65 35.51 -20.92 12.68
C LYS A 65 35.01 -22.22 13.29
N LYS A 66 35.74 -22.77 14.27
CA LYS A 66 35.39 -24.03 14.95
C LYS A 66 34.03 -24.00 15.66
N ARG A 67 33.53 -22.82 15.99
CA ARG A 67 32.23 -22.64 16.62
C ARG A 67 31.14 -22.31 15.60
N LEU A 68 31.46 -21.51 14.59
CA LEU A 68 30.51 -21.11 13.55
C LEU A 68 30.19 -22.21 12.54
N GLU A 69 31.17 -23.00 12.09
CA GLU A 69 30.95 -24.09 11.14
C GLU A 69 29.89 -25.10 11.62
N PRO A 70 29.98 -25.68 12.83
CA PRO A 70 28.94 -26.60 13.30
C PRO A 70 27.62 -25.89 13.64
N LEU A 71 27.64 -24.59 13.95
CA LEU A 71 26.45 -23.82 14.26
C LEU A 71 25.62 -23.51 13.00
N LEU A 72 26.30 -23.18 11.90
CA LEU A 72 25.68 -22.78 10.64
C LEU A 72 25.50 -23.92 9.65
N GLY A 73 26.30 -24.98 9.75
CA GLY A 73 26.27 -26.11 8.83
C GLY A 73 26.42 -25.66 7.37
N GLU A 74 25.44 -26.00 6.54
CA GLU A 74 25.42 -25.66 5.11
C GLU A 74 25.37 -24.14 4.85
N HIS A 75 24.91 -23.34 5.81
CA HIS A 75 24.80 -21.89 5.69
C HIS A 75 26.12 -21.15 5.96
N TYR A 76 27.18 -21.84 6.41
CA TYR A 76 28.44 -21.22 6.81
C TYR A 76 29.04 -20.35 5.70
N GLN A 77 29.21 -20.92 4.50
CA GLN A 77 29.86 -20.21 3.40
C GLN A 77 29.06 -18.97 2.96
N THR A 78 27.74 -19.08 2.93
CA THR A 78 26.85 -17.95 2.61
C THR A 78 26.93 -16.87 3.67
N ALA A 79 26.90 -17.23 4.95
CA ALA A 79 27.02 -16.29 6.05
C ALA A 79 28.34 -15.52 6.00
N VAL A 80 29.46 -16.23 5.86
CA VAL A 80 30.80 -15.61 5.81
C VAL A 80 30.95 -14.72 4.58
N SER A 81 30.44 -15.14 3.42
CA SER A 81 30.44 -14.32 2.20
C SER A 81 29.72 -12.98 2.43
N LEU A 82 28.55 -13.00 3.07
CA LEU A 82 27.79 -11.79 3.41
C LEU A 82 28.50 -10.96 4.48
N LEU A 83 28.96 -11.58 5.56
CA LEU A 83 29.61 -10.86 6.66
C LEU A 83 30.92 -10.20 6.25
N ASN A 84 31.65 -10.79 5.29
CA ASN A 84 32.85 -10.20 4.69
C ASN A 84 32.58 -9.00 3.77
N THR A 85 31.32 -8.60 3.58
CA THR A 85 30.97 -7.35 2.91
C THR A 85 30.90 -6.16 3.88
N ALA A 86 30.95 -6.40 5.19
CA ALA A 86 30.93 -5.35 6.19
C ALA A 86 32.24 -4.54 6.18
N ASP A 87 32.14 -3.24 6.46
CA ASP A 87 33.32 -2.35 6.47
C ASP A 87 34.18 -2.53 7.72
N GLU A 88 33.56 -2.86 8.86
CA GLU A 88 34.26 -2.92 10.14
C GLU A 88 33.64 -3.90 11.13
N ILE A 89 34.49 -4.39 12.03
CA ILE A 89 34.09 -5.07 13.25
C ILE A 89 33.74 -4.02 14.30
N LYS A 90 32.52 -4.07 14.85
CA LYS A 90 32.00 -3.07 15.77
C LYS A 90 31.88 -3.62 17.20
N GLN A 91 31.78 -2.70 18.16
CA GLN A 91 31.51 -3.04 19.55
C GLN A 91 30.39 -2.15 20.12
N GLN A 92 29.38 -2.77 20.76
CA GLN A 92 28.31 -2.10 21.49
C GLN A 92 28.18 -2.74 22.89
N GLY A 93 28.67 -2.04 23.92
CA GLY A 93 28.73 -2.60 25.27
C GLY A 93 29.54 -3.91 25.31
N PRO A 94 28.97 -5.03 25.80
CA PRO A 94 29.64 -6.34 25.82
C PRO A 94 29.59 -7.08 24.49
N LEU A 95 28.89 -6.53 23.48
CA LEU A 95 28.69 -7.16 22.19
C LEU A 95 29.80 -6.76 21.22
N PHE A 96 30.43 -7.75 20.61
CA PHE A 96 31.28 -7.58 19.43
C PHE A 96 30.53 -8.14 18.24
N TYR A 97 30.41 -7.37 17.18
CA TYR A 97 29.51 -7.74 16.09
C TYR A 97 30.01 -7.27 14.73
N VAL A 98 29.49 -7.93 13.70
CA VAL A 98 29.70 -7.59 12.30
C VAL A 98 28.33 -7.57 11.64
N ALA A 99 27.99 -6.48 10.96
CA ALA A 99 26.76 -6.35 10.20
C ALA A 99 27.13 -6.18 8.72
N SER A 100 26.65 -7.08 7.87
CA SER A 100 26.94 -7.02 6.44
C SER A 100 26.40 -5.74 5.80
N ASN A 101 27.05 -5.32 4.73
CA ASN A 101 26.49 -4.32 3.85
C ASN A 101 25.34 -4.93 3.02
N TYR A 102 24.42 -4.08 2.59
CA TYR A 102 23.30 -4.50 1.76
C TYR A 102 23.79 -4.89 0.38
N THR A 103 23.33 -6.01 -0.15
CA THR A 103 23.49 -6.32 -1.57
C THR A 103 22.76 -5.25 -2.42
N PRO A 104 23.37 -4.74 -3.50
CA PRO A 104 22.86 -3.60 -4.27
C PRO A 104 21.56 -3.86 -5.05
N LEU A 105 20.94 -5.05 -4.89
CA LEU A 105 19.69 -5.43 -5.55
C LEU A 105 18.55 -5.42 -4.52
N PRO A 106 17.63 -4.44 -4.54
CA PRO A 106 16.58 -4.27 -3.51
C PRO A 106 15.63 -5.45 -3.35
N GLN A 107 15.41 -6.25 -4.41
CA GLN A 107 14.56 -7.44 -4.40
C GLN A 107 15.25 -8.68 -3.79
N LEU A 108 16.57 -8.59 -3.58
CA LEU A 108 17.46 -9.63 -3.06
C LEU A 108 18.32 -9.07 -1.91
N ALA A 109 17.82 -8.06 -1.18
CA ALA A 109 18.54 -7.47 -0.06
C ALA A 109 18.84 -8.56 0.98
N GLU A 110 20.07 -9.03 0.96
CA GLU A 110 20.59 -10.04 1.88
C GLU A 110 21.35 -9.32 2.99
N LYS A 111 21.01 -9.63 4.23
CA LYS A 111 21.64 -9.05 5.43
C LYS A 111 22.10 -10.20 6.31
N ALA A 112 23.37 -10.19 6.69
CA ALA A 112 23.90 -11.10 7.70
C ALA A 112 24.41 -10.29 8.89
N GLY A 113 24.26 -10.86 10.08
CA GLY A 113 24.76 -10.26 11.31
C GLY A 113 25.42 -11.33 12.16
N PHE A 114 26.67 -11.12 12.54
CA PHE A 114 27.37 -11.93 13.53
C PHE A 114 27.44 -11.15 14.83
N VAL A 115 27.19 -11.81 15.95
CA VAL A 115 27.36 -11.22 17.28
C VAL A 115 28.03 -12.23 18.21
N TRP A 116 28.97 -11.75 18.99
CA TRP A 116 29.54 -12.44 20.14
C TRP A 116 29.37 -11.56 21.39
N ASN A 117 28.79 -12.14 22.45
CA ASN A 117 28.64 -11.47 23.73
C ASN A 117 29.79 -11.89 24.66
N ALA A 118 30.62 -10.93 25.06
CA ALA A 118 31.77 -11.20 25.92
C ALA A 118 31.38 -11.68 27.33
N GLU A 119 30.29 -11.15 27.91
CA GLU A 119 29.85 -11.53 29.26
C GLU A 119 29.38 -12.98 29.32
N THR A 120 28.61 -13.40 28.32
CA THR A 120 28.02 -14.75 28.29
C THR A 120 28.85 -15.75 27.50
N ASN A 121 29.88 -15.28 26.80
CA ASN A 121 30.68 -16.01 25.83
C ASN A 121 29.85 -16.77 24.78
N GLN A 122 28.75 -16.17 24.31
CA GLN A 122 27.86 -16.80 23.33
C GLN A 122 27.95 -16.12 21.98
N MET A 123 27.86 -16.91 20.93
CA MET A 123 27.77 -16.43 19.55
C MET A 123 26.40 -16.68 18.96
N ALA A 124 25.99 -15.76 18.10
CA ALA A 124 24.85 -15.92 17.24
C ALA A 124 25.12 -15.31 15.87
N VAL A 125 24.48 -15.87 14.86
CA VAL A 125 24.45 -15.37 13.50
C VAL A 125 23.01 -15.28 13.05
N LEU A 126 22.65 -14.16 12.43
CA LEU A 126 21.41 -14.02 11.69
C LEU A 126 21.71 -13.94 10.20
N ILE A 127 20.84 -14.53 9.40
CA ILE A 127 20.87 -14.43 7.94
C ILE A 127 19.46 -14.07 7.50
N SER A 128 19.33 -12.93 6.82
CA SER A 128 18.09 -12.44 6.23
C SER A 128 18.21 -12.50 4.72
N LYS A 129 17.37 -13.31 4.07
CA LYS A 129 17.34 -13.51 2.62
C LYS A 129 15.91 -13.51 2.11
N GLY A 130 15.61 -12.67 1.13
CA GLY A 130 14.28 -12.60 0.51
C GLY A 130 13.15 -12.32 1.51
N GLY A 131 13.46 -11.60 2.59
CA GLY A 131 12.53 -11.30 3.68
C GLY A 131 12.44 -12.38 4.76
N VAL A 132 12.98 -13.59 4.58
CA VAL A 132 13.02 -14.61 5.65
C VAL A 132 14.29 -14.41 6.46
N THR A 133 14.17 -14.34 7.79
CA THR A 133 15.33 -14.22 8.68
C THR A 133 15.46 -15.46 9.55
N GLU A 134 16.63 -16.09 9.49
CA GLU A 134 17.00 -17.26 10.29
C GLU A 134 18.05 -16.86 11.33
N ILE A 135 17.92 -17.37 12.55
CA ILE A 135 18.84 -17.12 13.66
C ILE A 135 19.47 -18.43 14.09
N PHE A 136 20.80 -18.46 14.09
CA PHE A 136 21.63 -19.55 14.56
C PHE A 136 22.35 -19.09 15.81
N ALA A 137 22.02 -19.64 16.98
CA ALA A 137 22.60 -19.25 18.26
C ALA A 137 23.08 -20.46 19.05
N GLU A 138 24.20 -20.30 19.75
CA GLU A 138 24.72 -21.35 20.63
C GLU A 138 23.84 -21.53 21.89
N ALA A 139 23.72 -22.78 22.35
CA ALA A 139 23.05 -23.09 23.59
C ALA A 139 23.91 -22.70 24.81
N VAL A 140 23.28 -22.11 25.84
CA VAL A 140 23.98 -21.77 27.08
C VAL A 140 24.19 -23.02 27.93
N GLU A 141 25.43 -23.46 28.10
CA GLU A 141 25.78 -24.72 28.80
C GLU A 141 25.22 -24.87 30.23
N LYS A 142 24.72 -23.79 30.86
CA LYS A 142 24.24 -23.81 32.26
C LYS A 142 22.73 -23.64 32.44
N LYS A 143 21.93 -23.46 31.39
CA LYS A 143 20.46 -23.37 31.51
C LYS A 143 19.80 -23.95 30.26
N ALA A 144 19.03 -25.03 30.44
CA ALA A 144 18.20 -25.68 29.42
C ALA A 144 16.99 -24.82 28.97
N LYS A 145 17.19 -23.51 28.80
CA LYS A 145 16.25 -22.59 28.17
C LYS A 145 17.00 -21.92 27.03
N THR A 146 16.41 -21.95 25.83
CA THR A 146 16.84 -21.17 24.67
C THR A 146 16.92 -19.69 25.09
N VAL A 147 18.10 -19.24 25.49
CA VAL A 147 18.33 -17.82 25.78
C VAL A 147 18.42 -17.15 24.43
N LEU A 148 17.48 -16.24 24.17
CA LEU A 148 17.51 -15.45 22.95
C LEU A 148 18.78 -14.59 22.96
N PRO A 149 19.58 -14.61 21.89
CA PRO A 149 20.79 -13.80 21.82
C PRO A 149 20.44 -12.31 21.91
N VAL A 150 21.33 -11.55 22.56
CA VAL A 150 21.23 -10.09 22.63
C VAL A 150 21.85 -9.50 21.37
N TRP A 151 21.08 -8.70 20.64
CA TRP A 151 21.50 -8.10 19.37
C TRP A 151 21.86 -6.61 19.53
N PRO A 152 22.83 -6.11 18.75
CA PRO A 152 23.13 -4.68 18.66
C PRO A 152 22.02 -3.93 17.93
N ASP A 153 21.92 -2.62 18.16
CA ASP A 153 20.79 -1.79 17.69
C ASP A 153 20.56 -1.91 16.18
N GLU A 154 21.64 -2.00 15.38
CA GLU A 154 21.58 -2.14 13.92
C GLU A 154 20.91 -3.46 13.46
N LEU A 155 20.98 -4.50 14.27
CA LEU A 155 20.48 -5.85 13.94
C LEU A 155 19.19 -6.21 14.67
N VAL A 156 18.74 -5.39 15.62
CA VAL A 156 17.54 -5.64 16.43
C VAL A 156 16.30 -5.83 15.59
N ASP A 157 16.10 -5.02 14.54
CA ASP A 157 14.89 -5.12 13.72
C ASP A 157 14.87 -6.39 12.86
N TYR A 158 16.03 -6.85 12.39
CA TYR A 158 16.18 -8.16 11.73
C TYR A 158 15.90 -9.32 12.68
N ALA A 159 16.42 -9.24 13.91
CA ALA A 159 16.17 -10.26 14.92
C ALA A 159 14.67 -10.37 15.26
N LYS A 160 13.94 -9.24 15.28
CA LYS A 160 12.47 -9.24 15.46
C LYS A 160 11.73 -9.89 14.30
N MET A 161 12.23 -9.75 13.07
CA MET A 161 11.64 -10.40 11.88
C MET A 161 11.69 -11.93 11.99
N ALA A 162 12.81 -12.51 12.44
CA ALA A 162 12.91 -13.94 12.72
C ALA A 162 11.94 -14.42 13.82
N SER A 163 11.67 -13.55 14.78
CA SER A 163 10.78 -13.84 15.91
C SER A 163 9.29 -13.72 15.54
N ASN A 164 8.95 -13.15 14.38
CA ASN A 164 7.57 -12.88 13.98
C ASN A 164 7.34 -13.12 12.46
N PRO A 165 7.48 -14.37 11.99
CA PRO A 165 7.35 -14.72 10.57
C PRO A 165 5.97 -14.38 9.98
N GLU A 166 4.92 -14.30 10.81
CA GLU A 166 3.56 -13.95 10.41
C GLU A 166 3.46 -12.52 9.85
N LYS A 167 4.19 -11.54 10.42
CA LYS A 167 4.18 -10.15 9.95
C LYS A 167 4.78 -9.99 8.55
N LEU A 168 5.82 -10.76 8.23
CA LEU A 168 6.47 -10.76 6.92
C LEU A 168 5.57 -11.36 5.86
N LEU A 169 4.92 -12.50 6.16
CA LEU A 169 3.89 -13.07 5.30
C LEU A 169 2.73 -12.09 5.08
N GLN A 170 2.35 -11.30 6.09
CA GLN A 170 1.30 -10.29 5.97
C GLN A 170 1.74 -9.09 5.12
N GLN A 171 2.96 -8.57 5.31
CA GLN A 171 3.52 -7.49 4.50
C GLN A 171 3.77 -7.89 3.04
N GLN A 172 4.33 -9.09 2.81
CA GLN A 172 4.46 -9.65 1.47
C GLN A 172 3.08 -9.88 0.86
N LYS A 173 2.10 -10.39 1.61
CA LYS A 173 0.74 -10.55 1.11
C LYS A 173 0.10 -9.20 0.79
N GLN A 174 0.31 -8.15 1.57
CA GLN A 174 -0.14 -6.80 1.22
C GLN A 174 0.51 -6.29 -0.08
N GLN A 175 1.83 -6.40 -0.21
CA GLN A 175 2.52 -5.98 -1.45
C GLN A 175 2.14 -6.82 -2.68
N LEU A 176 1.96 -8.14 -2.53
CA LEU A 176 1.70 -9.06 -3.63
C LEU A 176 0.22 -9.13 -4.04
N LEU A 177 -0.72 -8.85 -3.13
CA LEU A 177 -2.17 -8.86 -3.44
C LEU A 177 -2.72 -7.47 -3.77
N GLU A 178 -2.26 -6.38 -3.13
CA GLU A 178 -2.90 -5.07 -3.31
C GLU A 178 -2.60 -4.45 -4.69
N GLN A 179 -1.38 -4.64 -5.24
CA GLN A 179 -1.03 -4.11 -6.57
C GLN A 179 -1.82 -4.79 -7.71
N PRO A 180 -1.87 -6.13 -7.81
CA PRO A 180 -2.62 -6.78 -8.89
C PRO A 180 -4.13 -6.63 -8.73
N GLN A 181 -4.66 -6.52 -7.51
CA GLN A 181 -6.10 -6.45 -7.26
C GLN A 181 -6.67 -5.08 -7.65
N GLN A 182 -5.95 -3.97 -7.41
CA GLN A 182 -6.37 -2.65 -7.90
C GLN A 182 -6.31 -2.57 -9.44
N GLN A 183 -5.27 -3.13 -10.07
CA GLN A 183 -5.17 -3.16 -11.54
C GLN A 183 -6.26 -4.02 -12.17
N LEU A 184 -6.58 -5.18 -11.57
CA LEU A 184 -7.66 -6.05 -12.06
C LEU A 184 -9.03 -5.38 -11.89
N GLN A 185 -9.24 -4.64 -10.80
CA GLN A 185 -10.50 -3.95 -10.54
C GLN A 185 -10.70 -2.76 -11.49
N GLN A 186 -9.66 -1.97 -11.76
CA GLN A 186 -9.69 -0.93 -12.79
C GLN A 186 -9.88 -1.50 -14.20
N ALA A 187 -9.23 -2.62 -14.53
CA ALA A 187 -9.40 -3.28 -15.81
C ALA A 187 -10.83 -3.82 -15.99
N LEU A 188 -11.44 -4.37 -14.94
CA LEU A 188 -12.81 -4.87 -14.96
C LEU A 188 -13.83 -3.74 -15.11
N GLU A 189 -13.63 -2.61 -14.44
CA GLU A 189 -14.48 -1.43 -14.60
C GLU A 189 -14.35 -0.81 -16.00
N ALA A 190 -13.13 -0.67 -16.52
CA ALA A 190 -12.91 -0.19 -17.88
C ALA A 190 -13.55 -1.12 -18.92
N GLN A 191 -13.46 -2.44 -18.71
CA GLN A 191 -14.06 -3.43 -19.61
C GLN A 191 -15.59 -3.43 -19.53
N LYS A 192 -16.17 -3.25 -18.34
CA LYS A 192 -17.63 -3.10 -18.16
C LYS A 192 -18.15 -1.87 -18.91
N GLN A 193 -17.43 -0.76 -18.84
CA GLN A 193 -17.84 0.49 -19.48
C GLN A 193 -17.79 0.41 -21.02
N GLN A 194 -16.80 -0.31 -21.57
CA GLN A 194 -16.69 -0.53 -23.03
C GLN A 194 -17.68 -1.55 -23.58
N LEU A 195 -17.93 -2.66 -22.86
CA LEU A 195 -18.74 -3.77 -23.38
C LEU A 195 -20.22 -3.69 -23.04
N ILE A 196 -20.60 -2.97 -21.98
CA ILE A 196 -21.98 -2.95 -21.48
C ILE A 196 -22.58 -1.55 -21.61
N ASP A 197 -21.96 -0.54 -21.01
CA ASP A 197 -22.58 0.78 -20.90
C ASP A 197 -22.61 1.53 -22.24
N ALA A 198 -21.50 1.51 -22.99
CA ALA A 198 -21.43 2.18 -24.30
C ALA A 198 -22.38 1.57 -25.35
N PRO A 199 -22.44 0.24 -25.55
CA PRO A 199 -23.39 -0.36 -26.49
C PRO A 199 -24.86 -0.14 -26.08
N LYS A 200 -25.15 -0.17 -24.77
CA LYS A 200 -26.51 0.08 -24.26
C LYS A 200 -26.96 1.52 -24.53
N GLN A 201 -26.10 2.50 -24.28
CA GLN A 201 -26.40 3.90 -24.63
C GLN A 201 -26.54 4.13 -26.14
N GLN A 202 -25.74 3.46 -26.97
CA GLN A 202 -25.88 3.54 -28.43
C GLN A 202 -27.20 2.92 -28.90
N LEU A 203 -27.59 1.78 -28.34
CA LEU A 203 -28.86 1.13 -28.66
C LEU A 203 -30.05 2.02 -28.26
N GLU A 204 -30.00 2.63 -27.07
CA GLU A 204 -31.06 3.51 -26.58
C GLU A 204 -31.22 4.75 -27.47
N LYS A 205 -30.11 5.40 -27.85
CA LYS A 205 -30.11 6.51 -28.82
C LYS A 205 -30.62 6.09 -30.20
N ALA A 206 -30.28 4.89 -30.66
CA ALA A 206 -30.75 4.37 -31.94
C ALA A 206 -32.25 4.09 -31.92
N ILE A 207 -32.77 3.52 -30.83
CA ILE A 207 -34.21 3.29 -30.63
C ILE A 207 -34.96 4.63 -30.61
N ASP A 208 -34.46 5.64 -29.88
CA ASP A 208 -35.09 6.96 -29.83
C ASP A 208 -35.07 7.66 -31.19
N ALA A 209 -33.95 7.62 -31.91
CA ALA A 209 -33.85 8.18 -33.25
C ALA A 209 -34.81 7.48 -34.23
N GLN A 210 -34.92 6.16 -34.15
CA GLN A 210 -35.81 5.37 -34.99
C GLN A 210 -37.29 5.64 -34.66
N LYS A 211 -37.63 5.84 -33.38
CA LYS A 211 -38.98 6.25 -32.95
C LYS A 211 -39.36 7.63 -33.49
N GLN A 212 -38.44 8.59 -33.45
CA GLN A 212 -38.67 9.91 -34.03
C GLN A 212 -38.94 9.85 -35.54
N GLN A 213 -38.18 9.05 -36.28
CA GLN A 213 -38.30 8.97 -37.73
C GLN A 213 -39.52 8.17 -38.21
N LEU A 214 -39.86 7.05 -37.55
CA LEU A 214 -40.90 6.15 -38.03
C LEU A 214 -42.29 6.42 -37.44
N ILE A 215 -42.38 7.10 -36.29
CA ILE A 215 -43.64 7.28 -35.57
C ILE A 215 -43.99 8.77 -35.46
N GLU A 216 -43.13 9.59 -34.86
CA GLU A 216 -43.44 11.00 -34.60
C GLU A 216 -43.55 11.83 -35.88
N ALA A 217 -42.57 11.74 -36.78
CA ALA A 217 -42.57 12.53 -38.02
C ALA A 217 -43.75 12.18 -38.96
N PRO A 218 -44.07 10.89 -39.24
CA PRO A 218 -45.22 10.54 -40.06
C PRO A 218 -46.55 10.93 -39.41
N LYS A 219 -46.65 10.85 -38.08
CA LYS A 219 -47.85 11.28 -37.34
C LYS A 219 -48.09 12.78 -37.48
N GLN A 220 -47.05 13.60 -37.31
CA GLN A 220 -47.16 15.06 -37.53
C GLN A 220 -47.54 15.40 -38.97
N GLN A 221 -46.97 14.70 -39.96
CA GLN A 221 -47.33 14.90 -41.36
C GLN A 221 -48.78 14.52 -41.64
N LEU A 222 -49.27 13.43 -41.03
CA LEU A 222 -50.66 13.01 -41.16
C LEU A 222 -51.62 14.02 -40.53
N GLU A 223 -51.30 14.55 -39.34
CA GLU A 223 -52.10 15.57 -38.66
C GLU A 223 -52.20 16.85 -39.51
N GLN A 224 -51.07 17.33 -40.04
CA GLN A 224 -51.01 18.50 -40.92
C GLN A 224 -51.78 18.29 -42.23
N ALA A 225 -51.71 17.09 -42.81
CA ALA A 225 -52.44 16.74 -44.01
C ALA A 225 -53.96 16.70 -43.76
N ILE A 226 -54.39 16.15 -42.61
CA ILE A 226 -55.80 16.14 -42.20
C ILE A 226 -56.32 17.57 -42.00
N ASP A 227 -55.56 18.42 -41.30
CA ASP A 227 -55.94 19.82 -41.08
C ASP A 227 -56.03 20.61 -42.39
N ALA A 228 -55.04 20.45 -43.29
CA ALA A 228 -55.07 21.08 -44.60
C ALA A 228 -56.27 20.63 -45.44
N GLN A 229 -56.59 19.33 -45.40
CA GLN A 229 -57.71 18.77 -46.15
C GLN A 229 -59.06 19.23 -45.59
N LYS A 230 -59.19 19.35 -44.25
CA LYS A 230 -60.36 19.93 -43.60
C LYS A 230 -60.58 21.38 -44.01
N GLN A 231 -59.52 22.17 -44.07
CA GLN A 231 -59.60 23.58 -44.44
C GLN A 231 -60.04 23.76 -45.90
N GLN A 232 -59.58 22.88 -46.80
CA GLN A 232 -59.96 22.91 -48.22
C GLN A 232 -61.36 22.38 -48.52
N LEU A 233 -61.78 21.28 -47.89
CA LEU A 233 -63.03 20.59 -48.24
C LEU A 233 -64.24 21.05 -47.41
N ILE A 234 -64.01 21.58 -46.20
CA ILE A 234 -65.08 21.90 -45.27
C ILE A 234 -65.14 23.42 -45.04
N ASP A 235 -64.05 24.02 -44.59
CA ASP A 235 -64.09 25.42 -44.14
C ASP A 235 -64.19 26.42 -45.31
N ALA A 236 -63.39 26.25 -46.36
CA ALA A 236 -63.43 27.13 -47.52
C ALA A 236 -64.77 27.10 -48.28
N PRO A 237 -65.37 25.93 -48.61
CA PRO A 237 -66.68 25.89 -49.27
C PRO A 237 -67.79 26.44 -48.37
N LYS A 238 -67.71 26.23 -47.05
CA LYS A 238 -68.66 26.78 -46.09
C LYS A 238 -68.60 28.31 -46.04
N GLN A 239 -67.41 28.91 -46.08
CA GLN A 239 -67.25 30.36 -46.18
C GLN A 239 -67.79 30.91 -47.51
N GLN A 240 -67.54 30.22 -48.63
CA GLN A 240 -68.08 30.63 -49.93
C GLN A 240 -69.62 30.58 -49.96
N LEU A 241 -70.21 29.54 -49.38
CA LEU A 241 -71.67 29.43 -49.27
C LEU A 241 -72.24 30.54 -48.38
N GLN A 242 -71.59 30.85 -47.26
CA GLN A 242 -72.00 31.93 -46.37
C GLN A 242 -71.97 33.30 -47.09
N GLN A 243 -70.88 33.60 -47.80
CA GLN A 243 -70.75 34.83 -48.60
C GLN A 243 -71.78 34.90 -49.72
N ALA A 244 -72.08 33.77 -50.39
CA ALA A 244 -73.09 33.72 -51.43
C ALA A 244 -74.50 33.98 -50.89
N ILE A 245 -74.83 33.45 -49.70
CA ILE A 245 -76.11 33.71 -49.02
C ILE A 245 -76.24 35.19 -48.63
N GLU A 246 -75.17 35.79 -48.10
CA GLU A 246 -75.14 37.22 -47.76
C GLU A 246 -75.30 38.11 -49.00
N ALA A 247 -74.63 37.76 -50.11
CA ALA A 247 -74.78 38.45 -51.39
C ALA A 247 -76.21 38.34 -51.95
N GLN A 248 -76.86 37.16 -51.80
CA GLN A 248 -78.25 36.97 -52.23
C GLN A 248 -79.24 37.77 -51.39
N GLN A 249 -79.01 37.90 -50.08
CA GLN A 249 -79.83 38.75 -49.21
C GLN A 249 -79.71 40.24 -49.56
N GLN A 250 -78.52 40.71 -49.93
CA GLN A 250 -78.32 42.09 -50.40
C GLN A 250 -79.03 42.38 -51.73
N GLN A 251 -79.05 41.42 -52.66
CA GLN A 251 -79.82 41.57 -53.92
C GLN A 251 -81.34 41.56 -53.69
N LEU A 252 -81.83 40.84 -52.68
CA LEU A 252 -83.27 40.79 -52.36
C LEU A 252 -83.78 42.11 -51.75
N SER A 253 -82.90 42.95 -51.21
CA SER A 253 -83.23 44.30 -50.73
C SER A 253 -83.25 45.40 -51.82
N GLU A 254 -82.84 45.11 -53.06
CA GLU A 254 -82.70 46.11 -54.13
C GLU A 254 -83.70 45.96 -55.32
N GLN A 255 -84.76 45.17 -55.23
CA GLN A 255 -85.77 45.08 -56.31
C GLN A 255 -87.06 45.90 -56.02
N PRO A 256 -87.47 46.85 -56.88
CA PRO A 256 -88.56 47.79 -56.64
C PRO A 256 -89.98 47.22 -56.90
N GLU A 257 -90.98 47.75 -56.18
CA GLU A 257 -92.41 47.41 -56.23
C GLU A 257 -93.04 47.44 -57.65
N PRO A 258 -93.96 46.49 -57.99
CA PRO A 258 -94.82 46.61 -59.16
C PRO A 258 -96.12 47.38 -58.85
N GLN A 259 -96.38 48.43 -59.63
CA GLN A 259 -97.59 49.25 -59.56
C GLN A 259 -98.86 48.45 -59.97
N GLN A 260 -99.82 48.35 -59.06
CA GLN A 260 -101.18 47.87 -59.34
C GLN A 260 -102.02 48.98 -60.01
N LYS A 261 -102.63 48.70 -61.17
CA LYS A 261 -103.68 49.56 -61.75
C LYS A 261 -104.92 48.74 -62.16
N LYS A 262 -105.87 48.73 -61.22
CA LYS A 262 -107.35 48.67 -61.32
C LYS A 262 -108.01 48.07 -62.58
N LEU A 263 -108.73 46.97 -62.34
CA LEU A 263 -109.84 46.46 -63.15
C LEU A 263 -111.15 47.15 -62.72
N ALA A 264 -111.89 47.73 -63.65
CA ALA A 264 -113.30 48.10 -63.46
C ALA A 264 -114.06 47.81 -64.76
N ALA A 265 -114.91 46.79 -64.73
CA ALA A 265 -115.92 46.54 -65.75
C ALA A 265 -117.27 47.14 -65.28
N PRO A 266 -118.15 47.48 -66.22
CA PRO A 266 -119.51 46.98 -66.10
C PRO A 266 -120.06 46.39 -67.41
N VAL A 267 -120.46 45.12 -67.32
CA VAL A 267 -121.69 44.43 -67.75
C VAL A 267 -122.88 45.37 -68.16
N PRO A 268 -123.92 44.97 -68.93
CA PRO A 268 -124.09 44.04 -70.08
C PRO A 268 -124.99 44.62 -71.23
N LYS A 269 -125.26 43.83 -72.29
CA LYS A 269 -126.60 43.38 -72.80
C LYS A 269 -126.45 42.83 -74.25
N GLN A 270 -126.86 41.57 -74.49
CA GLN A 270 -128.08 41.15 -75.23
C GLN A 270 -128.14 41.75 -76.65
N ASP A 271 -128.24 41.00 -77.74
CA ASP A 271 -128.88 39.70 -78.02
C ASP A 271 -128.01 38.74 -78.86
#